data_AF-A0A8J7Z9P7-F1
#
_entry.id   AF-A0A8J7Z9P7-F1
#
_cell.length_a   1.000
_cell.length_b   1.000
_cell.length_c   1.000
_cell.angle_alpha   90.00
_cell.angle_beta   90.00
_cell.angle_gamma   90.00
#
_symmetry.space_group_name_H-M   'P 1'
#
loop_
_entity.id
_entity.type
_entity.pdbx_description
1 polymer ?
#
loop_
_entity_poly.entity_id
_entity_poly.type
_entity_poly.pdbx_seq_one_letter_code
_entity_poly.pdbx_strand_id
1 'polypeptide(L)'
;MVLKKKDKKKKHIPTKDILKVIKDVEYLDLGEPFGESARRFMAYKLSKMIDEEEITGTVITPVGVYISLTSKEVKDVFRLISAKGISDLDQLAEENNWNKEVVKLIAKNRINLLYRKDKKVITRKTALDLVIQKVNQGIEVEFEEIAEELQLKVSQVKDLLKSLIEDKKVDGYFLKSSEKFLPKELLEESIKEMIEDFEMQKVTEVSFHNIANEYDISDDEVYNILLKLYNAGDIDVQLNLAQKICMIKENIDEDDWDEKIPEEEKKLDIEDLTQKK
;
A
#
# COMPACT_ATOMS: atom_id res chain seq x y z
N MET A 1 -1.63 42.69 49.71
CA MET A 1 -2.76 42.66 48.75
C MET A 1 -2.83 41.29 48.12
N VAL A 2 -3.79 40.46 48.54
CA VAL A 2 -3.99 39.11 47.98
C VAL A 2 -5.01 39.23 46.86
N LEU A 3 -4.56 39.05 45.61
CA LEU A 3 -5.40 39.02 44.42
C LEU A 3 -6.35 37.82 44.50
N LYS A 4 -7.64 38.08 44.77
CA LYS A 4 -8.70 37.08 44.66
C LYS A 4 -8.77 36.59 43.21
N LYS A 5 -8.34 35.33 42.97
CA LYS A 5 -8.61 34.62 41.72
C LYS A 5 -10.12 34.58 41.51
N LYS A 6 -10.62 35.29 40.49
CA LYS A 6 -12.00 35.15 40.03
C LYS A 6 -12.14 33.72 39.51
N ASP A 7 -12.92 32.89 40.22
CA ASP A 7 -13.39 31.62 39.71
C ASP A 7 -14.15 31.86 38.41
N LYS A 8 -13.50 31.58 37.28
CA LYS A 8 -14.17 31.46 35.99
C LYS A 8 -15.06 30.23 36.11
N LYS A 9 -16.35 30.44 36.42
CA LYS A 9 -17.37 29.39 36.32
C LYS A 9 -17.19 28.70 34.96
N LYS A 10 -16.77 27.44 34.97
CA LYS A 10 -16.73 26.61 33.76
C LYS A 10 -18.14 26.65 33.19
N LYS A 11 -18.31 27.25 32.01
CA LYS A 11 -19.61 27.25 31.31
C LYS A 11 -20.02 25.79 31.17
N HIS A 12 -21.07 25.39 31.87
CA HIS A 12 -21.59 24.03 31.79
C HIS A 12 -22.20 23.89 30.40
N ILE A 13 -21.59 23.06 29.56
CA ILE A 13 -22.08 22.78 28.22
C ILE A 13 -23.19 21.73 28.39
N PRO A 14 -24.43 22.01 27.96
CA PRO A 14 -25.58 21.15 28.22
C PRO A 14 -25.57 19.93 27.30
N THR A 15 -24.73 18.94 27.61
CA THR A 15 -24.46 17.77 26.76
C THR A 15 -25.72 16.96 26.45
N LYS A 16 -26.62 16.82 27.44
CA LYS A 16 -27.87 16.07 27.26
C LYS A 16 -28.84 16.77 26.33
N ASP A 17 -28.92 18.10 26.39
CA ASP A 17 -29.81 18.88 25.53
C ASP A 17 -29.29 18.89 24.09
N ILE A 18 -27.97 18.98 23.90
CA ILE A 18 -27.33 18.88 22.60
C ILE A 18 -27.55 17.50 21.97
N LEU A 19 -27.36 16.41 22.73
CA LEU A 19 -27.61 15.05 22.24
C LEU A 19 -29.08 14.79 21.90
N LYS A 20 -30.00 15.45 22.60
CA LYS A 20 -31.45 15.36 22.34
C LYS A 20 -31.84 16.10 21.05
N VAL A 21 -31.13 17.18 20.73
CA VAL A 21 -31.26 17.89 19.44
C VAL A 21 -30.55 17.12 18.31
N ILE A 22 -29.48 16.36 18.58
CA ILE A 22 -28.77 15.59 17.54
C ILE A 22 -29.52 14.32 17.11
N LYS A 23 -30.22 13.64 18.04
CA LYS A 23 -30.82 12.33 17.78
C LYS A 23 -31.91 12.32 16.70
N ASP A 24 -32.57 13.46 16.49
CA ASP A 24 -33.79 13.55 15.69
C ASP A 24 -33.68 14.57 14.55
N VAL A 25 -32.47 15.02 14.20
CA VAL A 25 -32.28 16.11 13.24
C VAL A 25 -31.28 15.72 12.15
N GLU A 26 -31.75 15.76 10.90
CA GLU A 26 -31.01 15.42 9.66
C GLU A 26 -29.85 16.37 9.36
N TYR A 27 -29.81 17.53 10.02
CA TYR A 27 -28.80 18.56 9.86
C TYR A 27 -28.67 19.42 11.12
N LEU A 28 -27.47 19.55 11.66
CA LEU A 28 -27.20 20.46 12.77
C LEU A 28 -26.22 21.55 12.34
N ASP A 29 -26.74 22.77 12.12
CA ASP A 29 -25.90 23.96 12.06
C ASP A 29 -25.52 24.39 13.47
N LEU A 30 -24.25 24.20 13.83
CA LEU A 30 -23.65 24.81 15.01
C LEU A 30 -23.28 26.26 14.69
N GLY A 31 -24.29 27.07 14.34
CA GLY A 31 -24.14 28.51 14.17
C GLY A 31 -23.76 29.21 15.48
N GLU A 32 -23.78 30.54 15.48
CA GLU A 32 -23.64 31.31 16.71
C GLU A 32 -24.89 31.13 17.59
N PRO A 33 -24.77 30.33 18.67
CA PRO A 33 -24.46 30.92 19.97
C PRO A 33 -23.24 30.28 20.67
N PHE A 34 -22.59 29.29 20.04
CA PHE A 34 -21.51 28.52 20.64
C PHE A 34 -20.13 29.06 20.22
N GLY A 35 -19.39 29.62 21.20
CA GLY A 35 -18.03 30.12 20.97
C GLY A 35 -17.08 29.03 20.45
N GLU A 36 -15.98 29.45 19.83
CA GLU A 36 -15.01 28.58 19.14
C GLU A 36 -14.51 27.39 20.00
N SER A 37 -14.33 27.62 21.29
CA SER A 37 -13.92 26.59 22.25
C SER A 37 -14.97 25.48 22.44
N ALA A 38 -16.26 25.82 22.38
CA ALA A 38 -17.35 24.84 22.43
C ALA A 38 -17.45 24.04 21.12
N ARG A 39 -17.19 24.69 19.97
CA ARG A 39 -17.12 24.02 18.65
C ARG A 39 -16.00 23.00 18.57
N ARG A 40 -14.77 23.36 19.01
CA ARG A 40 -13.64 22.43 19.06
C ARG A 40 -13.88 21.24 20.00
N PHE A 41 -14.49 21.48 21.16
CA PHE A 41 -14.85 20.43 22.12
C PHE A 41 -15.90 19.46 21.55
N MET A 42 -16.92 19.98 20.86
CA MET A 42 -17.95 19.17 20.21
C MET A 42 -17.37 18.34 19.04
N ALA A 43 -16.51 18.94 18.22
CA ALA A 43 -15.82 18.22 17.14
C ALA A 43 -15.01 17.03 17.67
N TYR A 44 -14.21 17.24 18.72
CA TYR A 44 -13.44 16.18 19.38
C TYR A 44 -14.35 15.05 19.92
N LYS A 45 -15.48 15.42 20.56
CA LYS A 45 -16.42 14.43 21.09
C LYS A 45 -17.13 13.63 20.00
N LEU A 46 -17.53 14.28 18.91
CA LEU A 46 -18.16 13.62 17.77
C LEU A 46 -17.18 12.68 17.06
N SER A 47 -15.91 13.08 16.89
CA SER A 47 -14.87 12.18 16.36
C SER A 47 -14.72 10.93 17.23
N LYS A 48 -14.65 11.08 18.55
CA LYS A 48 -14.57 9.93 19.46
C LYS A 48 -15.77 8.98 19.34
N MET A 49 -16.98 9.52 19.18
CA MET A 49 -18.19 8.72 19.00
C MET A 49 -18.28 8.07 17.61
N ILE A 50 -17.61 8.63 16.59
CA ILE A 50 -17.44 8.00 15.27
C ILE A 50 -16.42 6.85 15.36
N ASP A 51 -15.30 7.09 16.04
CA ASP A 51 -14.24 6.09 16.27
C ASP A 51 -14.78 4.90 17.09
N GLU A 52 -15.72 5.17 18.02
CA GLU A 52 -16.41 4.18 18.85
C GLU A 52 -17.66 3.57 18.19
N GLU A 53 -17.93 3.88 16.91
CA GLU A 53 -19.08 3.43 16.12
C GLU A 53 -20.47 3.75 16.72
N GLU A 54 -20.55 4.63 17.73
CA GLU A 54 -21.80 5.04 18.38
C GLU A 54 -22.67 5.92 17.45
N ILE A 55 -22.04 6.68 16.56
CA ILE A 55 -22.69 7.49 15.52
C ILE A 55 -22.00 7.29 14.18
N THR A 56 -22.77 7.30 13.09
CA THR A 56 -22.22 7.28 11.73
C THR A 56 -22.19 8.71 11.17
N GLY A 57 -20.99 9.30 11.00
CA GLY A 57 -20.88 10.67 10.45
C GLY A 57 -19.44 11.09 10.12
N THR A 58 -19.28 12.32 9.60
CA THR A 58 -17.99 12.98 9.30
C THR A 58 -17.96 14.36 9.96
N VAL A 59 -16.81 14.80 10.48
CA VAL A 59 -16.64 16.11 11.15
C VAL A 59 -15.83 17.07 10.27
N ILE A 60 -16.35 18.28 9.94
CA ILE A 60 -15.65 19.27 9.11
C ILE A 60 -15.69 20.70 9.70
N THR A 61 -14.57 21.21 10.19
CA THR A 61 -14.44 22.61 10.67
C THR A 61 -14.14 23.60 9.52
N PRO A 62 -13.77 24.86 9.80
CA PRO A 62 -14.56 26.08 9.93
C PRO A 62 -15.26 26.62 8.66
N VAL A 63 -15.37 25.87 7.56
CA VAL A 63 -15.94 26.40 6.28
C VAL A 63 -17.23 25.68 5.81
N GLY A 64 -17.74 24.69 6.55
CA GLY A 64 -18.96 23.93 6.18
C GLY A 64 -18.69 22.93 5.04
N VAL A 65 -19.24 21.72 5.00
CA VAL A 65 -20.65 21.29 5.14
C VAL A 65 -20.72 19.97 5.92
N TYR A 66 -21.81 19.74 6.66
CA TYR A 66 -22.08 18.48 7.37
C TYR A 66 -23.34 17.81 6.81
N ILE A 67 -23.24 16.52 6.55
CA ILE A 67 -24.34 15.69 6.07
C ILE A 67 -24.62 14.63 7.13
N SER A 68 -25.76 14.76 7.82
CA SER A 68 -26.36 13.68 8.61
C SER A 68 -27.39 12.99 7.72
N LEU A 69 -26.93 12.03 6.92
CA LEU A 69 -27.84 11.14 6.25
C LEU A 69 -28.33 10.10 7.23
N THR A 70 -29.60 9.73 7.13
CA THR A 70 -30.19 8.71 7.98
C THR A 70 -29.31 7.45 7.94
N SER A 71 -29.04 6.88 9.12
CA SER A 71 -28.17 5.70 9.24
C SER A 71 -28.59 4.55 8.32
N LYS A 72 -29.88 4.51 7.94
CA LYS A 72 -30.44 3.52 7.03
C LYS A 72 -30.07 3.78 5.56
N GLU A 73 -30.30 4.97 5.02
CA GLU A 73 -30.00 5.25 3.60
C GLU A 73 -28.51 5.18 3.30
N VAL A 74 -27.66 5.67 4.21
CA VAL A 74 -26.20 5.53 4.06
C VAL A 74 -25.77 4.07 4.07
N LYS A 75 -26.34 3.28 5.00
CA LYS A 75 -26.07 1.84 5.08
C LYS A 75 -26.58 1.13 3.84
N ASP A 76 -27.74 1.50 3.32
CA ASP A 76 -28.33 0.89 2.12
C ASP A 76 -27.51 1.22 0.87
N VAL A 77 -27.15 2.49 0.65
CA VAL A 77 -26.25 2.92 -0.43
C VAL A 77 -24.94 2.15 -0.36
N PHE A 78 -24.30 2.12 0.81
CA PHE A 78 -23.03 1.43 1.00
C PHE A 78 -23.16 -0.09 0.80
N ARG A 79 -24.22 -0.70 1.33
CA ARG A 79 -24.49 -2.13 1.17
C ARG A 79 -24.67 -2.49 -0.29
N LEU A 80 -25.39 -1.68 -1.06
CA LEU A 80 -25.57 -1.92 -2.50
C LEU A 80 -24.27 -1.73 -3.28
N ILE A 81 -23.49 -0.69 -2.98
CA ILE A 81 -22.17 -0.51 -3.61
C ILE A 81 -21.25 -1.69 -3.29
N SER A 82 -21.24 -2.13 -2.03
CA SER A 82 -20.43 -3.27 -1.57
C SER A 82 -20.88 -4.59 -2.18
N ALA A 83 -22.18 -4.78 -2.39
CA ALA A 83 -22.72 -5.98 -3.02
C ALA A 83 -22.42 -6.02 -4.53
N LYS A 84 -22.51 -4.88 -5.22
CA LYS A 84 -22.18 -4.79 -6.66
C LYS A 84 -20.67 -4.80 -6.92
N GLY A 85 -19.85 -4.38 -5.96
CA GLY A 85 -18.39 -4.28 -6.07
C GLY A 85 -17.93 -3.08 -6.89
N ILE A 86 -18.35 -3.01 -8.15
CA ILE A 86 -18.17 -1.87 -9.06
C ILE A 86 -19.54 -1.25 -9.35
N SER A 87 -19.70 0.05 -9.13
CA SER A 87 -21.00 0.73 -9.24
C SER A 87 -20.90 2.06 -9.98
N ASP A 88 -21.82 2.29 -10.90
CA ASP A 88 -22.14 3.62 -11.41
C ASP A 88 -23.08 4.31 -10.40
N LEU A 89 -22.62 5.43 -9.85
CA LEU A 89 -23.35 6.14 -8.79
C LEU A 89 -24.63 6.81 -9.30
N ASP A 90 -24.65 7.26 -10.56
CA ASP A 90 -25.82 7.90 -11.15
C ASP A 90 -26.91 6.87 -11.44
N GLN A 91 -26.52 5.72 -12.01
CA GLN A 91 -27.43 4.60 -12.23
C GLN A 91 -27.96 4.03 -10.90
N LEU A 92 -27.10 3.88 -9.90
CA LEU A 92 -27.51 3.40 -8.57
C LEU A 92 -28.54 4.33 -7.92
N ALA A 93 -28.35 5.64 -8.06
CA ALA A 93 -29.28 6.63 -7.55
C ALA A 93 -30.64 6.55 -8.27
N GLU A 94 -30.64 6.39 -9.60
CA GLU A 94 -31.87 6.23 -10.39
C GLU A 94 -32.66 4.96 -10.02
N GLU A 95 -31.98 3.82 -9.94
CA GLU A 95 -32.59 2.52 -9.61
C GLU A 95 -33.31 2.52 -8.24
N ASN A 96 -32.83 3.32 -7.29
CA ASN A 96 -33.32 3.36 -5.91
C ASN A 96 -34.10 4.64 -5.59
N ASN A 97 -34.37 5.48 -6.60
CA ASN A 97 -35.04 6.77 -6.44
C ASN A 97 -34.37 7.69 -5.39
N TRP A 98 -33.04 7.72 -5.38
CA TRP A 98 -32.21 8.55 -4.51
C TRP A 98 -31.73 9.82 -5.21
N ASN A 99 -31.40 10.84 -4.42
CA ASN A 99 -30.75 12.03 -4.93
C ASN A 99 -29.30 11.73 -5.36
N LYS A 100 -28.98 11.98 -6.64
CA LYS A 100 -27.64 11.73 -7.23
C LYS A 100 -26.51 12.44 -6.48
N GLU A 101 -26.70 13.70 -6.11
CA GLU A 101 -25.68 14.49 -5.41
C GLU A 101 -25.41 13.93 -4.01
N VAL A 102 -26.45 13.45 -3.34
CA VAL A 102 -26.34 12.80 -2.03
C VAL A 102 -25.53 11.50 -2.14
N VAL A 103 -25.85 10.63 -3.10
CA VAL A 103 -25.12 9.37 -3.32
C VAL A 103 -23.65 9.63 -3.65
N LYS A 104 -23.37 10.63 -4.50
CA LYS A 104 -22.00 11.05 -4.84
C LYS A 104 -21.24 11.55 -3.62
N LEU A 105 -21.89 12.32 -2.74
CA LEU A 105 -21.25 12.83 -1.54
C LEU A 105 -20.98 11.72 -0.51
N ILE A 106 -21.93 10.78 -0.33
CA ILE A 106 -21.72 9.58 0.49
C ILE A 106 -20.48 8.85 0.01
N ALA A 107 -20.40 8.58 -1.29
CA ALA A 107 -19.29 7.85 -1.85
C ALA A 107 -17.95 8.59 -1.65
N LYS A 108 -17.93 9.92 -1.83
CA LYS A 108 -16.70 10.74 -1.71
C LYS A 108 -16.13 10.74 -0.31
N ASN A 109 -16.99 10.72 0.70
CA ASN A 109 -16.58 10.80 2.10
C ASN A 109 -16.20 9.44 2.71
N ARG A 110 -16.24 8.35 1.92
CA ARG A 110 -15.92 7.00 2.41
C ARG A 110 -14.52 6.59 1.95
N ILE A 111 -13.66 6.35 2.94
CA ILE A 111 -12.25 5.94 2.76
C ILE A 111 -12.12 4.58 2.04
N ASN A 112 -13.17 3.74 2.09
CA ASN A 112 -13.17 2.39 1.54
C ASN A 112 -13.66 2.30 0.08
N LEU A 113 -13.88 3.43 -0.60
CA LEU A 113 -14.27 3.47 -2.00
C LEU A 113 -13.18 4.14 -2.83
N LEU A 114 -12.89 3.57 -4.00
CA LEU A 114 -11.91 4.09 -4.95
C LEU A 114 -12.65 4.57 -6.20
N TYR A 115 -12.31 5.78 -6.64
CA TYR A 115 -12.86 6.37 -7.86
C TYR A 115 -12.10 5.87 -9.08
N ARG A 116 -12.85 5.36 -10.05
CA ARG A 116 -12.32 4.89 -11.33
C ARG A 116 -12.33 6.00 -12.39
N LYS A 117 -11.47 5.87 -13.40
CA LYS A 117 -11.37 6.75 -14.57
C LYS A 117 -12.67 6.76 -15.39
N ASP A 118 -13.41 5.65 -15.41
CA ASP A 118 -14.72 5.49 -16.07
C ASP A 118 -15.90 6.10 -15.29
N LYS A 119 -15.62 6.96 -14.30
CA LYS A 119 -16.60 7.63 -13.42
C LYS A 119 -17.39 6.71 -12.49
N LYS A 120 -17.03 5.42 -12.41
CA LYS A 120 -17.60 4.47 -11.44
C LYS A 120 -16.82 4.48 -10.13
N VAL A 121 -17.38 3.81 -9.12
CA VAL A 121 -16.68 3.51 -7.87
C VAL A 121 -16.46 2.02 -7.74
N ILE A 122 -15.33 1.63 -7.16
CA ILE A 122 -15.03 0.26 -6.76
C ILE A 122 -14.75 0.21 -5.27
N THR A 123 -15.23 -0.81 -4.56
CA THR A 123 -14.86 -0.96 -3.15
C THR A 123 -13.40 -1.38 -3.01
N ARG A 124 -12.73 -0.90 -1.95
CA ARG A 124 -11.35 -1.29 -1.64
C ARG A 124 -11.21 -2.80 -1.56
N LYS A 125 -12.19 -3.48 -0.95
CA LYS A 125 -12.22 -4.95 -0.87
C LYS A 125 -12.21 -5.59 -2.27
N THR A 126 -13.15 -5.20 -3.14
CA THR A 126 -13.22 -5.72 -4.51
C THR A 126 -11.93 -5.42 -5.29
N ALA A 127 -11.37 -4.22 -5.12
CA ALA A 127 -10.11 -3.86 -5.76
C ALA A 127 -8.95 -4.76 -5.28
N LEU A 128 -8.83 -4.99 -3.96
CA LEU A 128 -7.85 -5.91 -3.39
C LEU A 128 -8.02 -7.34 -3.93
N ASP A 129 -9.25 -7.85 -3.96
CA ASP A 129 -9.55 -9.20 -4.46
C ASP A 129 -9.11 -9.37 -5.93
N LEU A 130 -9.36 -8.36 -6.78
CA LEU A 130 -8.94 -8.37 -8.18
C LEU A 130 -7.41 -8.26 -8.34
N VAL A 131 -6.74 -7.43 -7.52
CA VAL A 131 -5.28 -7.35 -7.52
C VAL A 131 -4.66 -8.68 -7.12
N ILE A 132 -5.17 -9.35 -6.07
CA ILE A 132 -4.71 -10.67 -5.65
C ILE A 132 -4.87 -11.68 -6.80
N GLN A 133 -6.02 -11.68 -7.48
CA GLN A 133 -6.25 -12.59 -8.61
C GLN A 133 -5.21 -12.41 -9.72
N LYS A 134 -4.75 -11.18 -9.96
CA LYS A 134 -3.70 -10.90 -10.95
C LYS A 134 -2.34 -11.36 -10.49
N VAL A 135 -1.98 -11.06 -9.25
CA VAL A 135 -0.68 -11.49 -8.70
C VAL A 135 -0.56 -13.02 -8.63
N ASN A 136 -1.63 -13.72 -8.25
CA ASN A 136 -1.65 -15.18 -8.16
C ASN A 136 -1.58 -15.88 -9.53
N GLN A 137 -1.63 -15.15 -10.65
CA GLN A 137 -1.36 -15.73 -11.97
C GLN A 137 0.12 -16.07 -12.17
N GLY A 138 1.00 -15.66 -11.24
CA GLY A 138 2.41 -16.08 -11.22
C GLY A 138 3.25 -15.46 -12.33
N ILE A 139 2.87 -14.26 -12.78
CA ILE A 139 3.60 -13.49 -13.79
C ILE A 139 4.06 -12.19 -13.13
N GLU A 140 5.20 -11.64 -13.57
CA GLU A 140 5.58 -10.27 -13.24
C GLU A 140 4.42 -9.32 -13.61
N VAL A 141 3.99 -8.47 -12.67
CA VAL A 141 2.81 -7.62 -12.90
C VAL A 141 3.20 -6.15 -12.92
N GLU A 142 2.94 -5.49 -14.05
CA GLU A 142 3.16 -4.06 -14.20
C GLU A 142 2.04 -3.26 -13.53
N PHE A 143 2.37 -2.20 -12.79
CA PHE A 143 1.35 -1.38 -12.13
C PHE A 143 0.46 -0.65 -13.12
N GLU A 144 0.99 -0.32 -14.29
CA GLU A 144 0.24 0.33 -15.36
C GLU A 144 -0.86 -0.59 -15.89
N GLU A 145 -0.55 -1.85 -16.16
CA GLU A 145 -1.53 -2.84 -16.63
C GLU A 145 -2.68 -3.03 -15.63
N ILE A 146 -2.37 -3.22 -14.34
CA ILE A 146 -3.39 -3.33 -13.29
C ILE A 146 -4.22 -2.04 -13.21
N ALA A 147 -3.56 -0.87 -13.27
CA ALA A 147 -4.22 0.42 -13.16
C ALA A 147 -5.16 0.68 -14.36
N GLU A 148 -4.80 0.24 -15.55
CA GLU A 148 -5.66 0.32 -16.73
C GLU A 148 -6.85 -0.61 -16.63
N GLU A 149 -6.65 -1.87 -16.27
CA GLU A 149 -7.73 -2.85 -16.14
C GLU A 149 -8.74 -2.47 -15.05
N LEU A 150 -8.24 -2.04 -13.89
CA LEU A 150 -9.09 -1.57 -12.79
C LEU A 150 -9.62 -0.16 -13.01
N GLN A 151 -9.15 0.55 -14.05
CA GLN A 151 -9.44 1.96 -14.30
C GLN A 151 -9.08 2.84 -13.09
N LEU A 152 -8.00 2.52 -12.37
CA LEU A 152 -7.52 3.27 -11.21
C LEU A 152 -6.29 4.10 -11.55
N LYS A 153 -5.86 4.96 -10.63
CA LYS A 153 -4.54 5.59 -10.71
C LYS A 153 -3.47 4.59 -10.24
N VAL A 154 -2.30 4.62 -10.86
CA VAL A 154 -1.14 3.79 -10.47
C VAL A 154 -0.81 3.94 -8.99
N SER A 155 -0.89 5.17 -8.44
CA SER A 155 -0.68 5.41 -7.01
C SER A 155 -1.64 4.62 -6.11
N GLN A 156 -2.91 4.48 -6.52
CA GLN A 156 -3.90 3.70 -5.76
C GLN A 156 -3.61 2.20 -5.84
N VAL A 157 -3.13 1.72 -6.99
CA VAL A 157 -2.71 0.31 -7.13
C VAL A 157 -1.51 0.01 -6.25
N LYS A 158 -0.51 0.89 -6.23
CA LYS A 158 0.65 0.79 -5.32
C LYS A 158 0.20 0.72 -3.85
N ASP A 159 -0.73 1.59 -3.44
CA ASP A 159 -1.27 1.57 -2.07
C ASP A 159 -2.04 0.28 -1.74
N LEU A 160 -2.79 -0.26 -2.71
CA LEU A 160 -3.48 -1.55 -2.57
C LEU A 160 -2.49 -2.70 -2.40
N LEU A 161 -1.47 -2.78 -3.24
CA LEU A 161 -0.43 -3.81 -3.16
C LEU A 161 0.36 -3.74 -1.85
N LYS A 162 0.75 -2.54 -1.42
CA LYS A 162 1.40 -2.35 -0.10
C LYS A 162 0.53 -2.89 1.03
N SER A 163 -0.78 -2.62 0.99
CA SER A 163 -1.72 -3.17 1.98
C SER A 163 -1.79 -4.70 1.93
N LEU A 164 -1.70 -5.32 0.75
CA LEU A 164 -1.72 -6.78 0.61
C LEU A 164 -0.46 -7.44 1.19
N ILE A 165 0.69 -6.79 1.02
CA ILE A 165 1.98 -7.26 1.56
C ILE A 165 1.99 -7.09 3.08
N GLU A 166 1.54 -5.95 3.61
CA GLU A 166 1.39 -5.70 5.05
C GLU A 166 0.44 -6.72 5.71
N ASP A 167 -0.68 -7.04 5.03
CA ASP A 167 -1.64 -8.06 5.46
C ASP A 167 -1.14 -9.51 5.27
N LYS A 168 0.04 -9.73 4.67
CA LYS A 168 0.58 -11.05 4.29
C LYS A 168 -0.35 -11.89 3.41
N LYS A 169 -1.13 -11.23 2.57
CA LYS A 169 -2.01 -11.90 1.57
C LYS A 169 -1.26 -12.23 0.29
N VAL A 170 -0.17 -11.53 0.04
CA VAL A 170 0.69 -11.65 -1.13
C VAL A 170 2.13 -11.51 -0.64
N ASP A 171 3.01 -12.39 -1.11
CA ASP A 171 4.45 -12.32 -0.86
C ASP A 171 5.17 -11.93 -2.15
N GLY A 172 5.98 -10.86 -2.10
CA GLY A 172 6.78 -10.41 -3.23
C GLY A 172 7.42 -9.05 -2.99
N TYR A 173 8.00 -8.52 -4.05
CA TYR A 173 8.93 -7.39 -4.00
C TYR A 173 8.50 -6.28 -4.97
N PHE A 174 8.75 -5.04 -4.57
CA PHE A 174 8.64 -3.89 -5.46
C PHE A 174 9.98 -3.69 -6.14
N LEU A 175 9.99 -3.75 -7.46
CA LEU A 175 11.17 -3.38 -8.23
C LEU A 175 11.35 -1.86 -8.16
N LYS A 176 12.60 -1.40 -7.96
CA LYS A 176 12.89 0.04 -7.86
C LYS A 176 13.06 0.68 -9.23
N SER A 177 13.67 -0.02 -10.18
CA SER A 177 13.89 0.48 -11.54
C SER A 177 12.63 0.40 -12.40
N SER A 178 11.78 -0.60 -12.17
CA SER A 178 10.58 -0.85 -12.92
C SER A 178 9.35 -0.64 -12.04
N GLU A 179 8.29 -0.02 -12.57
CA GLU A 179 7.01 0.14 -11.85
C GLU A 179 6.24 -1.18 -11.79
N LYS A 180 6.90 -2.23 -11.28
CA LYS A 180 6.42 -3.61 -11.31
C LYS A 180 6.45 -4.25 -9.93
N PHE A 181 5.60 -5.25 -9.78
CA PHE A 181 5.60 -6.13 -8.62
C PHE A 181 6.02 -7.53 -9.04
N LEU A 182 7.00 -8.06 -8.32
CA LEU A 182 7.55 -9.38 -8.53
C LEU A 182 7.09 -10.33 -7.43
N PRO A 183 6.30 -11.37 -7.74
CA PRO A 183 6.00 -12.45 -6.81
C PRO A 183 7.28 -13.10 -6.27
N LYS A 184 7.31 -13.45 -4.98
CA LYS A 184 8.49 -14.05 -4.34
C LYS A 184 9.00 -15.31 -5.05
N GLU A 185 8.09 -16.09 -5.63
CA GLU A 185 8.40 -17.32 -6.35
C GLU A 185 9.25 -17.09 -7.61
N LEU A 186 9.15 -15.89 -8.21
CA LEU A 186 9.89 -15.52 -9.41
C LEU A 186 11.22 -14.82 -9.10
N LEU A 187 11.54 -14.54 -7.83
CA LEU A 187 12.74 -13.79 -7.47
C LEU A 187 14.02 -14.46 -7.97
N GLU A 188 14.11 -15.78 -7.85
CA GLU A 188 15.30 -16.54 -8.30
C GLU A 188 15.48 -16.45 -9.82
N GLU A 189 14.39 -16.59 -10.58
CA GLU A 189 14.39 -16.50 -12.04
C GLU A 189 14.71 -15.08 -12.51
N SER A 190 14.13 -14.06 -11.89
CA SER A 190 14.44 -12.66 -12.24
C SER A 190 15.88 -12.26 -11.92
N ILE A 191 16.46 -12.75 -10.82
CA ILE A 191 17.89 -12.52 -10.54
C ILE A 191 18.76 -13.22 -11.59
N LYS A 192 18.39 -14.42 -12.03
CA LYS A 192 19.08 -15.12 -13.13
C LYS A 192 19.03 -14.30 -14.42
N GLU A 193 17.85 -13.86 -14.85
CA GLU A 193 17.68 -13.01 -16.04
C GLU A 193 18.50 -11.72 -15.95
N MET A 194 18.55 -11.09 -14.77
CA MET A 194 19.38 -9.90 -14.54
C MET A 194 20.89 -10.18 -14.76
N ILE A 195 21.38 -11.35 -14.34
CA ILE A 195 22.78 -11.75 -14.57
C ILE A 195 23.04 -12.00 -16.06
N GLU A 196 22.13 -12.69 -16.76
CA GLU A 196 22.21 -12.92 -18.21
C GLU A 196 22.21 -11.58 -18.98
N ASP A 197 21.39 -10.61 -18.56
CA ASP A 197 21.38 -9.26 -19.13
C ASP A 197 22.73 -8.55 -18.95
N PHE A 198 23.34 -8.67 -17.78
CA PHE A 198 24.67 -8.12 -17.52
C PHE A 198 25.76 -8.79 -18.36
N GLU A 199 25.64 -10.10 -18.59
CA GLU A 199 26.51 -10.86 -19.49
C GLU A 199 26.42 -10.30 -20.91
N MET A 200 25.21 -10.16 -21.45
CA MET A 200 24.96 -9.56 -22.76
C MET A 200 25.48 -8.12 -22.89
N GLN A 201 25.41 -7.34 -21.80
CA GLN A 201 25.88 -5.96 -21.74
C GLN A 201 27.40 -5.82 -21.52
N LYS A 202 28.13 -6.94 -21.42
CA LYS A 202 29.57 -6.97 -21.14
C LYS A 202 29.97 -6.35 -19.81
N VAL A 203 29.08 -6.44 -18.81
CA VAL A 203 29.41 -6.04 -17.45
C VAL A 203 30.30 -7.11 -16.84
N THR A 204 31.41 -6.70 -16.25
CA THR A 204 32.41 -7.60 -15.66
C THR A 204 32.13 -7.88 -14.20
N GLU A 205 31.64 -6.88 -13.47
CA GLU A 205 31.44 -6.93 -12.02
C GLU A 205 30.12 -6.28 -11.62
N VAL A 206 29.39 -6.95 -10.72
CA VAL A 206 28.11 -6.49 -10.17
C VAL A 206 28.16 -6.65 -8.67
N SER A 207 27.98 -5.57 -7.92
CA SER A 207 27.87 -5.66 -6.46
C SER A 207 26.55 -6.31 -6.04
N PHE A 208 26.57 -7.17 -5.02
CA PHE A 208 25.37 -7.72 -4.41
C PHE A 208 24.43 -6.59 -3.94
N HIS A 209 25.00 -5.47 -3.51
CA HIS A 209 24.23 -4.30 -3.08
C HIS A 209 23.38 -3.71 -4.22
N ASN A 210 23.85 -3.77 -5.47
CA ASN A 210 23.09 -3.26 -6.61
C ASN A 210 21.85 -4.12 -6.87
N ILE A 211 22.02 -5.44 -6.84
CA ILE A 211 20.93 -6.42 -6.98
C ILE A 211 19.97 -6.29 -5.77
N ALA A 212 20.51 -6.24 -4.56
CA ALA A 212 19.75 -6.10 -3.32
C ALA A 212 18.88 -4.83 -3.33
N ASN A 213 19.45 -3.70 -3.77
CA ASN A 213 18.73 -2.45 -3.90
C ASN A 213 17.58 -2.54 -4.90
N GLU A 214 17.77 -3.24 -6.02
CA GLU A 214 16.78 -3.34 -7.08
C GLU A 214 15.51 -4.07 -6.63
N TYR A 215 15.68 -5.19 -5.92
CA TYR A 215 14.57 -5.99 -5.40
C TYR A 215 14.15 -5.65 -3.96
N ASP A 216 14.81 -4.66 -3.33
CA ASP A 216 14.61 -4.28 -1.93
C ASP A 216 14.79 -5.45 -0.93
N ILE A 217 15.80 -6.28 -1.18
CA ILE A 217 16.18 -7.44 -0.36
C ILE A 217 17.52 -7.22 0.32
N SER A 218 17.90 -8.13 1.23
CA SER A 218 19.22 -8.08 1.86
C SER A 218 20.33 -8.65 0.96
N ASP A 219 21.57 -8.15 1.11
CA ASP A 219 22.73 -8.74 0.43
C ASP A 219 22.89 -10.24 0.71
N ASP A 220 22.53 -10.67 1.92
CA ASP A 220 22.62 -12.08 2.34
C ASP A 220 21.59 -12.94 1.58
N GLU A 221 20.39 -12.41 1.31
CA GLU A 221 19.40 -13.08 0.45
C GLU A 221 19.88 -13.17 -0.99
N VAL A 222 20.45 -12.08 -1.54
CA VAL A 222 21.07 -12.10 -2.88
C VAL A 222 22.15 -13.17 -2.95
N TYR A 223 23.04 -13.23 -1.97
CA TYR A 223 24.10 -14.24 -1.92
C TYR A 223 23.53 -15.66 -1.94
N ASN A 224 22.55 -15.96 -1.08
CA ASN A 224 21.95 -17.29 -1.01
C ASN A 224 21.31 -17.71 -2.35
N ILE A 225 20.67 -16.76 -3.05
CA ILE A 225 20.06 -17.00 -4.37
C ILE A 225 21.15 -17.24 -5.41
N LEU A 226 22.15 -16.37 -5.51
CA LEU A 226 23.26 -16.52 -6.46
C LEU A 226 24.04 -17.81 -6.23
N LEU A 227 24.31 -18.17 -4.97
CA LEU A 227 24.98 -19.43 -4.63
C LEU A 227 24.15 -20.64 -5.06
N LYS A 228 22.82 -20.59 -4.90
CA LYS A 228 21.92 -21.66 -5.34
C LYS A 228 21.94 -21.80 -6.86
N LEU A 229 21.83 -20.70 -7.60
CA LEU A 229 21.88 -20.68 -9.07
C LEU A 229 23.24 -21.16 -9.59
N TYR A 230 24.34 -20.73 -8.97
CA TYR A 230 25.69 -21.20 -9.29
C TYR A 230 25.84 -22.71 -9.08
N ASN A 231 25.40 -23.23 -7.93
CA ASN A 231 25.45 -24.66 -7.64
C ASN A 231 24.56 -25.51 -8.56
N ALA A 232 23.47 -24.94 -9.08
CA ALA A 232 22.62 -25.56 -10.08
C ALA A 232 23.25 -25.56 -11.49
N GLY A 233 24.27 -24.74 -11.71
CA GLY A 233 24.87 -24.51 -13.03
C GLY A 233 24.02 -23.61 -13.93
N ASP A 234 23.10 -22.84 -13.34
CA ASP A 234 22.21 -21.94 -14.08
C ASP A 234 22.86 -20.61 -14.47
N ILE A 235 23.96 -20.24 -13.83
CA ILE A 235 24.74 -19.02 -14.09
C ILE A 235 26.24 -19.36 -14.08
N ASP A 236 27.03 -18.76 -14.97
CA ASP A 236 28.49 -18.91 -14.97
C ASP A 236 29.19 -17.65 -14.43
N VAL A 237 29.19 -17.55 -13.10
CA VAL A 237 29.74 -16.40 -12.38
C VAL A 237 30.76 -16.85 -11.33
N GLN A 238 31.53 -15.89 -10.82
CA GLN A 238 32.36 -16.05 -9.63
C GLN A 238 31.86 -15.12 -8.53
N LEU A 239 31.69 -15.67 -7.33
CA LEU A 239 31.18 -14.93 -6.16
C LEU A 239 32.35 -14.58 -5.23
N ASN A 240 32.64 -13.29 -5.06
CA ASN A 240 33.58 -12.81 -4.04
C ASN A 240 32.81 -12.41 -2.78
N LEU A 241 32.94 -13.23 -1.73
CA LEU A 241 32.26 -13.04 -0.46
C LEU A 241 32.79 -11.87 0.37
N ALA A 242 34.10 -11.65 0.38
CA ALA A 242 34.71 -10.57 1.16
C ALA A 242 34.31 -9.20 0.62
N GLN A 243 34.18 -9.07 -0.69
CA GLN A 243 33.83 -7.83 -1.36
C GLN A 243 32.34 -7.71 -1.68
N LYS A 244 31.56 -8.80 -1.55
CA LYS A 244 30.13 -8.89 -1.94
C LYS A 244 29.91 -8.53 -3.41
N ILE A 245 30.69 -9.17 -4.29
CA ILE A 245 30.68 -8.92 -5.73
C ILE A 245 30.44 -10.23 -6.48
N CYS A 246 29.63 -10.14 -7.53
CA CYS A 246 29.44 -11.16 -8.55
C CYS A 246 30.26 -10.76 -9.79
N MET A 247 31.17 -11.62 -10.22
CA MET A 247 31.97 -11.44 -11.44
C MET A 247 31.45 -12.35 -12.55
N ILE A 248 31.25 -11.80 -13.75
CA ILE A 248 30.69 -12.54 -14.89
C ILE A 248 31.83 -13.10 -15.73
N LYS A 249 31.97 -14.43 -15.78
CA LYS A 249 33.18 -15.07 -16.32
C LYS A 249 33.36 -14.85 -17.82
N GLU A 250 32.27 -14.87 -18.60
CA GLU A 250 32.35 -14.65 -20.06
C GLU A 250 32.94 -13.29 -20.46
N ASN A 251 32.93 -12.32 -19.54
CA ASN A 251 33.39 -10.95 -19.80
C ASN A 251 34.79 -10.64 -19.24
N ILE A 252 35.45 -11.61 -18.61
CA ILE A 252 36.79 -11.43 -18.03
C ILE A 252 37.81 -12.15 -18.93
N ASP A 253 38.88 -11.45 -19.33
CA ASP A 253 40.01 -12.08 -20.01
C ASP A 253 40.68 -13.11 -19.07
N GLU A 254 41.00 -14.31 -19.56
CA GLU A 254 41.59 -15.41 -18.78
C GLU A 254 42.85 -14.98 -18.00
N ASP A 255 43.61 -14.01 -18.52
CA ASP A 255 44.83 -13.48 -17.89
C ASP A 255 44.54 -12.60 -16.65
N ASP A 256 43.40 -11.91 -16.61
CA ASP A 256 42.95 -11.08 -15.48
C ASP A 256 42.30 -11.93 -14.36
N TRP A 257 42.01 -13.20 -14.66
CA TRP A 257 41.30 -14.14 -13.80
C TRP A 257 42.16 -14.60 -12.61
N ASP A 258 43.47 -14.78 -12.83
CA ASP A 258 44.38 -15.26 -11.81
C ASP A 258 44.93 -14.16 -10.88
N GLU A 259 44.96 -12.90 -11.34
CA GLU A 259 45.53 -11.77 -10.60
C GLU A 259 44.57 -11.16 -9.56
N LYS A 260 43.25 -11.28 -9.75
CA LYS A 260 42.24 -10.60 -8.90
C LYS A 260 41.79 -11.39 -7.68
N ILE A 261 42.18 -12.66 -7.56
CA ILE A 261 41.76 -13.53 -6.45
C ILE A 261 42.94 -13.66 -5.47
N PRO A 262 42.85 -13.13 -4.24
CA PRO A 262 43.84 -13.43 -3.20
C PRO A 262 43.94 -14.95 -3.02
N GLU A 263 45.16 -15.51 -3.01
CA GLU A 263 45.40 -16.96 -2.89
C GLU A 263 44.72 -17.62 -1.67
N GLU A 264 44.35 -16.82 -0.67
CA GLU A 264 43.63 -17.26 0.53
C GLU A 264 42.16 -17.63 0.25
N GLU A 265 41.51 -17.03 -0.76
CA GLU A 265 40.12 -17.32 -1.15
C GLU A 265 40.01 -18.50 -2.12
N LYS A 266 41.05 -18.77 -2.94
CA LYS A 266 41.12 -19.97 -3.81
C LYS A 266 41.07 -21.30 -3.03
N LYS A 267 41.29 -21.28 -1.71
CA LYS A 267 41.31 -22.48 -0.84
C LYS A 267 39.94 -22.90 -0.30
N LEU A 268 38.93 -22.03 -0.34
CA LEU A 268 37.60 -22.36 0.19
C LEU A 268 36.76 -23.22 -0.77
N ASP A 269 37.17 -23.34 -2.04
CA ASP A 269 36.37 -23.99 -3.10
C ASP A 269 36.40 -25.53 -3.13
N ILE A 270 37.15 -26.22 -2.25
CA ILE A 270 37.23 -27.70 -2.31
C ILE A 270 37.00 -28.41 -0.96
N GLU A 271 37.41 -27.83 0.18
CA GLU A 271 37.39 -28.57 1.45
C GLU A 271 36.07 -28.46 2.24
N ASP A 272 35.32 -27.35 2.17
CA ASP A 272 34.12 -27.17 3.01
C ASP A 272 32.84 -27.82 2.46
N LEU A 273 32.82 -28.22 1.19
CA LEU A 273 31.69 -28.96 0.60
C LEU A 273 31.73 -30.48 0.88
N THR A 274 32.85 -31.03 1.37
CA THR A 274 32.99 -32.48 1.62
C THR A 274 32.85 -32.91 3.08
N GLN A 275 32.75 -31.98 4.03
CA GLN A 275 32.71 -32.33 5.47
C GLN A 275 31.37 -32.15 6.20
N LYS A 276 30.26 -31.89 5.49
CA LYS A 276 28.90 -32.03 6.06
C LYS A 276 28.09 -33.08 5.30
N LYS A 277 28.41 -34.34 5.56
CA LYS A 277 27.49 -35.49 5.46
C LYS A 277 27.46 -36.23 6.78
#